data_AF-A0A6U5H3I4-F1
#
_entry.id   AF-A0A6U5H3I4-F1
#
_cell.length_a   1.000
_cell.length_b   1.000
_cell.length_c   1.000
_cell.angle_alpha   90.00
_cell.angle_beta   90.00
_cell.angle_gamma   90.00
#
_symmetry.space_group_name_H-M   'P 1'
#
loop_
_entity.id
_entity.type
_entity.pdbx_description
1 polymer ?
#
loop_
_entity_poly.entity_id
_entity_poly.type
_entity_poly.pdbx_seq_one_letter_code
_entity_poly.pdbx_strand_id
1 'polypeptide(L)'
;QVLHACMLRKLHGRAEMKVAQLAGYVAEATHYHHGEQALVDTIIKMAQDHVGANNLPLLEPLGQFGTRALGGKDAASARYLFTRLSPLTQKLFPAVDSAVLDYRIEDGERVEPIHFTPLLPLLIINGAVGIASGWSTKVWGHHPLHVLDNVLRALDGSPMVPLVPWARCFTGSVVLGDPGGGAAAGGEAPLAFTTRGVATVTSEGVEVSELPLRKWTETYKKWLLQQQLGPDAPFSTFSERHTERTVRFLLRTNEAQAAALPHSRRALEDLLNLESRHSLTNMHAFDESGQLQHFKSPLEVIERFLPVRLAAYERRKAYLVDSLRREEQLLSAQARFIQLVSSGEIEIARRSRLEITDQLSRLGFAPFASASATQARVDVSSTENSDLLPRQLDEDQPGSAGGVAFEHLLRLPFLSLSAERVASLQRRCADAAQRAGALAATTVKEMYRQELSQLRPELEALDAAAHTRGSQTPSAEAMSRTPSAREVKGARIAGTRRARSASVRRSPRNASDLDSELITFETALPRGMQVASAPVQTQLDFKSSSAKELTGKPIMYNRIGIGWWAGRIKRPSGDKNKLVKVDGERLPANFIVLYTDDSEGPHCLTLGKYGQGTLRDGERWVLLEHSREEAE
;
A
#
# COMPACT_ATOMS: atom_id res chain seq x y z
N GLN A 1 -13.57 3.05 -7.11
CA GLN A 1 -12.57 2.66 -8.13
C GLN A 1 -11.25 2.21 -7.53
N VAL A 2 -10.31 3.10 -7.14
CA VAL A 2 -8.97 2.69 -6.61
C VAL A 2 -9.05 1.62 -5.51
N LEU A 3 -9.84 1.86 -4.46
CA LEU A 3 -10.01 0.91 -3.36
C LEU A 3 -10.55 -0.45 -3.83
N HIS A 4 -11.49 -0.44 -4.78
CA HIS A 4 -12.09 -1.65 -5.34
C HIS A 4 -11.05 -2.49 -6.09
N ALA A 5 -10.26 -1.86 -6.96
CA ALA A 5 -9.18 -2.53 -7.70
C ALA A 5 -8.14 -3.13 -6.73
N CYS A 6 -7.75 -2.41 -5.68
CA CYS A 6 -6.84 -2.94 -4.67
C CYS A 6 -7.39 -4.19 -3.96
N MET A 7 -8.71 -4.23 -3.70
CA MET A 7 -9.39 -5.39 -3.13
C MET A 7 -9.46 -6.56 -4.12
N LEU A 8 -9.76 -6.30 -5.40
CA LEU A 8 -9.76 -7.32 -6.46
C LEU A 8 -8.38 -7.96 -6.63
N ARG A 9 -7.31 -7.16 -6.63
CA ARG A 9 -5.92 -7.65 -6.69
C ARG A 9 -5.37 -8.19 -5.39
N LYS A 10 -6.14 -8.13 -4.30
CA LYS A 10 -5.72 -8.62 -2.98
C LYS A 10 -4.36 -8.01 -2.55
N LEU A 11 -4.21 -6.70 -2.73
CA LEU A 11 -2.99 -5.96 -2.38
C LEU A 11 -2.87 -5.77 -0.87
N HIS A 12 -2.68 -6.85 -0.14
CA HIS A 12 -2.59 -6.87 1.32
C HIS A 12 -1.42 -7.73 1.80
N GLY A 13 -1.08 -7.60 3.09
CA GLY A 13 0.07 -8.32 3.65
C GLY A 13 1.37 -7.88 2.97
N ARG A 14 2.09 -8.81 2.34
CA ARG A 14 3.35 -8.51 1.63
C ARG A 14 3.17 -8.10 0.16
N ALA A 15 1.95 -8.20 -0.37
CA ALA A 15 1.68 -7.83 -1.76
C ALA A 15 1.64 -6.29 -1.90
N GLU A 16 2.58 -5.75 -2.64
CA GLU A 16 2.68 -4.32 -2.99
C GLU A 16 2.76 -4.14 -4.50
N MET A 17 2.37 -2.97 -4.99
CA MET A 17 2.37 -2.63 -6.41
C MET A 17 2.90 -1.22 -6.61
N LYS A 18 3.63 -0.97 -7.71
CA LYS A 18 4.03 0.38 -8.08
C LYS A 18 2.79 1.24 -8.33
N VAL A 19 2.81 2.50 -7.89
CA VAL A 19 1.68 3.41 -8.04
C VAL A 19 1.29 3.59 -9.52
N ALA A 20 2.27 3.70 -10.41
CA ALA A 20 2.00 3.78 -11.86
C ALA A 20 1.31 2.52 -12.42
N GLN A 21 1.74 1.33 -11.98
CA GLN A 21 1.13 0.06 -12.41
C GLN A 21 -0.29 -0.09 -11.83
N LEU A 22 -0.47 0.32 -10.57
CA LEU A 22 -1.78 0.31 -9.94
C LEU A 22 -2.76 1.25 -10.65
N ALA A 23 -2.32 2.44 -11.06
CA ALA A 23 -3.16 3.38 -11.81
C ALA A 23 -3.64 2.78 -13.13
N GLY A 24 -2.75 2.15 -13.91
CA GLY A 24 -3.13 1.45 -15.15
C GLY A 24 -4.10 0.29 -14.90
N TYR A 25 -3.85 -0.51 -13.85
CA TYR A 25 -4.77 -1.59 -13.48
C TYR A 25 -6.14 -1.09 -13.01
N VAL A 26 -6.19 0.04 -12.27
CA VAL A 26 -7.47 0.65 -11.88
C VAL A 26 -8.23 1.11 -13.11
N ALA A 27 -7.52 1.70 -14.08
CA ALA A 27 -8.16 2.16 -15.31
C ALA A 27 -8.78 1.01 -16.11
N GLU A 28 -8.05 -0.10 -16.24
CA GLU A 28 -8.53 -1.33 -16.87
C GLU A 28 -9.69 -1.97 -16.09
N ALA A 29 -9.52 -2.25 -14.80
CA ALA A 29 -10.47 -3.05 -14.01
C ALA A 29 -11.74 -2.31 -13.58
N THR A 30 -11.77 -0.98 -13.68
CA THR A 30 -12.92 -0.16 -13.26
C THR A 30 -13.42 0.76 -14.36
N HIS A 31 -12.99 0.52 -15.61
CA HIS A 31 -13.37 1.29 -16.80
C HIS A 31 -13.21 2.81 -16.59
N TYR A 32 -12.11 3.24 -16.00
CA TYR A 32 -11.89 4.66 -15.73
C TYR A 32 -11.65 5.44 -17.03
N HIS A 33 -12.55 6.36 -17.37
CA HIS A 33 -12.52 7.09 -18.64
C HIS A 33 -11.73 8.42 -18.63
N HIS A 34 -10.98 8.72 -17.57
CA HIS A 34 -10.12 9.91 -17.52
C HIS A 34 -8.63 9.54 -17.49
N GLY A 35 -7.75 10.54 -17.64
CA GLY A 35 -6.31 10.29 -17.69
C GLY A 35 -5.77 9.65 -16.42
N GLU A 36 -4.89 8.65 -16.58
CA GLU A 36 -4.26 7.89 -15.47
C GLU A 36 -3.52 8.77 -14.46
N GLN A 37 -3.03 9.95 -14.88
CA GLN A 37 -2.38 10.89 -13.96
C GLN A 37 -3.32 11.32 -12.82
N ALA A 38 -4.62 11.45 -13.07
CA ALA A 38 -5.60 11.74 -12.02
C ALA A 38 -5.74 10.59 -11.02
N LEU A 39 -5.63 9.33 -11.49
CA LEU A 39 -5.60 8.15 -10.62
C LEU A 39 -4.31 8.09 -9.80
N VAL A 40 -3.16 8.39 -10.41
CA VAL A 40 -1.87 8.47 -9.71
C VAL A 40 -1.95 9.47 -8.56
N ASP A 41 -2.42 10.69 -8.83
CA ASP A 41 -2.56 11.74 -7.81
C ASP A 41 -3.55 11.32 -6.71
N THR A 42 -4.61 10.60 -7.08
CA THR A 42 -5.60 10.06 -6.13
C THR A 42 -4.99 8.98 -5.24
N ILE A 43 -4.25 8.03 -5.80
CA ILE A 43 -3.56 6.96 -5.06
C ILE A 43 -2.56 7.57 -4.07
N ILE A 44 -1.76 8.55 -4.51
CA ILE A 44 -0.80 9.24 -3.64
C ILE A 44 -1.54 9.91 -2.48
N LYS A 45 -2.61 10.66 -2.74
CA LYS A 45 -3.42 11.32 -1.69
C LYS A 45 -4.09 10.32 -0.75
N MET A 46 -4.53 9.16 -1.22
CA MET A 46 -5.11 8.10 -0.38
C MET A 46 -4.09 7.46 0.56
N ALA A 47 -2.80 7.48 0.20
CA ALA A 47 -1.71 6.91 0.99
C ALA A 47 -1.00 7.91 1.92
N GLN A 48 -1.12 9.23 1.66
CA GLN A 48 -0.44 10.26 2.44
C GLN A 48 -0.78 10.22 3.93
N ASP A 49 0.26 10.24 4.77
CA ASP A 49 0.16 10.03 6.22
C ASP A 49 0.80 11.15 7.07
N HIS A 50 1.20 12.26 6.43
CA HIS A 50 1.76 13.43 7.11
C HIS A 50 0.69 14.26 7.84
N VAL A 51 1.12 15.10 8.80
CA VAL A 51 0.21 15.91 9.64
C VAL A 51 -0.70 16.79 8.77
N GLY A 52 -2.01 16.62 8.93
CA GLY A 52 -3.04 17.34 8.16
C GLY A 52 -3.45 16.71 6.82
N ALA A 53 -2.94 15.51 6.50
CA ALA A 53 -3.43 14.66 5.41
C ALA A 53 -4.55 13.72 5.91
N ASN A 54 -4.38 12.40 5.82
CA ASN A 54 -5.37 11.42 6.27
C ASN A 54 -5.14 11.03 7.74
N ASN A 55 -6.22 11.02 8.53
CA ASN A 55 -6.19 10.46 9.88
C ASN A 55 -6.04 8.94 9.83
N LEU A 56 -6.65 8.31 8.83
CA LEU A 56 -6.67 6.89 8.59
C LEU A 56 -6.41 6.63 7.10
N PRO A 57 -5.13 6.63 6.66
CA PRO A 57 -4.77 6.36 5.27
C PRO A 57 -5.18 4.92 4.92
N LEU A 58 -5.94 4.79 3.82
CA LEU A 58 -6.46 3.48 3.37
C LEU A 58 -5.40 2.66 2.63
N LEU A 59 -4.38 3.35 2.13
CA LEU A 59 -3.22 2.78 1.45
C LEU A 59 -1.95 3.10 2.25
N GLU A 60 -0.97 2.22 2.21
CA GLU A 60 0.33 2.47 2.86
C GLU A 60 1.27 3.25 1.92
N PRO A 61 1.95 4.29 2.44
CA PRO A 61 2.95 5.03 1.67
C PRO A 61 4.31 4.30 1.71
N LEU A 62 4.61 3.49 0.70
CA LEU A 62 5.91 2.79 0.57
C LEU A 62 6.83 3.57 -0.38
N GLY A 63 7.54 4.54 0.19
CA GLY A 63 8.38 5.50 -0.52
C GLY A 63 8.07 6.94 -0.12
N GLN A 64 8.54 7.92 -0.90
CA GLN A 64 8.32 9.34 -0.62
C GLN A 64 6.96 9.82 -1.20
N PHE A 65 5.88 9.63 -0.45
CA PHE A 65 4.51 10.04 -0.83
C PHE A 65 4.21 11.53 -0.59
N GLY A 66 5.25 12.29 -0.24
CA GLY A 66 5.17 13.71 0.06
C GLY A 66 5.00 13.97 1.54
N THR A 67 5.60 15.05 2.00
CA THR A 67 5.75 15.37 3.41
C THR A 67 4.95 16.63 3.77
N ARG A 68 4.93 16.94 5.07
CA ARG A 68 4.35 18.19 5.55
C ARG A 68 5.12 19.45 5.10
N ALA A 69 6.34 19.30 4.55
CA ALA A 69 7.15 20.44 4.12
C ALA A 69 6.49 21.24 3.00
N LEU A 70 5.86 20.53 2.06
CA LEU A 70 5.14 21.10 0.92
C LEU A 70 3.68 20.63 0.82
N GLY A 71 3.14 20.05 1.89
CA GLY A 71 1.76 19.55 1.96
C GLY A 71 1.49 18.43 0.96
N GLY A 72 2.46 17.53 0.78
CA GLY A 72 2.36 16.38 -0.11
C GLY A 72 2.74 16.64 -1.56
N LYS A 73 3.07 17.87 -1.95
CA LYS A 73 3.47 18.23 -3.34
C LYS A 73 4.89 17.77 -3.71
N ASP A 74 5.66 17.39 -2.71
CA ASP A 74 7.02 16.84 -2.78
C ASP A 74 7.02 15.30 -2.92
N ALA A 75 5.89 14.70 -3.29
CA ALA A 75 5.82 13.29 -3.61
C ALA A 75 6.73 12.95 -4.80
N ALA A 76 7.44 11.83 -4.72
CA ALA A 76 8.25 11.33 -5.82
C ALA A 76 7.38 10.84 -6.99
N SER A 77 8.00 10.62 -8.14
CA SER A 77 7.31 10.05 -9.30
C SER A 77 6.71 8.68 -8.98
N ALA A 78 5.49 8.44 -9.46
CA ALA A 78 4.73 7.20 -9.29
C ALA A 78 5.45 5.93 -9.78
N ARG A 79 6.49 6.07 -10.61
CA ARG A 79 7.35 4.97 -11.06
C ARG A 79 8.25 4.40 -9.95
N TYR A 80 8.52 5.20 -8.91
CA TYR A 80 9.38 4.85 -7.78
C TYR A 80 8.59 4.64 -6.47
N LEU A 81 7.28 4.90 -6.49
CA LEU A 81 6.42 4.72 -5.33
C LEU A 81 5.71 3.38 -5.40
N PHE A 82 5.61 2.71 -4.26
CA PHE A 82 4.86 1.48 -4.09
C PHE A 82 3.74 1.69 -3.08
N THR A 83 2.67 0.93 -3.19
CA THR A 83 1.58 0.98 -2.23
C THR A 83 0.88 -0.36 -2.12
N ARG A 84 0.10 -0.49 -1.04
CA ARG A 84 -0.78 -1.61 -0.74
C ARG A 84 -1.89 -1.15 0.20
N LEU A 85 -2.91 -1.99 0.41
CA LEU A 85 -3.94 -1.73 1.41
C LEU A 85 -3.31 -1.68 2.80
N SER A 86 -3.67 -0.67 3.58
CA SER A 86 -3.39 -0.65 5.02
C SER A 86 -4.05 -1.87 5.70
N PRO A 87 -3.39 -2.51 6.68
CA PRO A 87 -3.98 -3.61 7.45
C PRO A 87 -5.37 -3.27 8.01
N LEU A 88 -5.54 -2.02 8.45
CA LEU A 88 -6.79 -1.52 9.01
C LEU A 88 -7.91 -1.40 7.96
N THR A 89 -7.56 -1.20 6.69
CA THR A 89 -8.53 -1.11 5.59
C THR A 89 -9.32 -2.40 5.44
N GLN A 90 -8.69 -3.57 5.59
CA GLN A 90 -9.40 -4.85 5.49
C GLN A 90 -10.43 -5.04 6.61
N LYS A 91 -10.17 -4.46 7.79
CA LYS A 91 -11.09 -4.51 8.92
C LYS A 91 -12.19 -3.48 8.79
N LEU A 92 -11.88 -2.29 8.28
CA LEU A 92 -12.88 -1.26 7.97
C LEU A 92 -13.85 -1.68 6.86
N PHE A 93 -13.39 -2.51 5.91
CA PHE A 93 -14.18 -3.01 4.80
C PHE A 93 -14.17 -4.55 4.81
N PRO A 94 -15.00 -5.20 5.66
CA PRO A 94 -15.07 -6.65 5.73
C PRO A 94 -15.33 -7.28 4.36
N ALA A 95 -14.52 -8.26 3.96
CA ALA A 95 -14.58 -8.85 2.62
C ALA A 95 -15.96 -9.44 2.27
N VAL A 96 -16.68 -9.97 3.26
CA VAL A 96 -18.03 -10.52 3.09
C VAL A 96 -19.06 -9.46 2.70
N ASP A 97 -18.83 -8.17 3.00
CA ASP A 97 -19.74 -7.11 2.57
C ASP A 97 -19.78 -7.01 1.03
N SER A 98 -18.70 -7.39 0.33
CA SER A 98 -18.65 -7.38 -1.15
C SER A 98 -19.74 -8.22 -1.84
N ALA A 99 -20.26 -9.24 -1.15
CA ALA A 99 -21.35 -10.07 -1.68
C ALA A 99 -22.72 -9.38 -1.65
N VAL A 100 -22.86 -8.29 -0.88
CA VAL A 100 -24.15 -7.61 -0.63
C VAL A 100 -24.16 -6.14 -1.01
N LEU A 101 -23.06 -5.59 -1.52
CA LEU A 101 -23.02 -4.25 -2.09
C LEU A 101 -23.68 -4.22 -3.47
N ASP A 102 -24.16 -3.04 -3.87
CA ASP A 102 -24.73 -2.80 -5.19
C ASP A 102 -23.65 -2.31 -6.15
N TYR A 103 -23.45 -3.05 -7.24
CA TYR A 103 -22.38 -2.81 -8.19
C TYR A 103 -22.87 -2.16 -9.47
N ARG A 104 -22.04 -1.25 -9.99
CA ARG A 104 -22.27 -0.65 -11.31
C ARG A 104 -21.96 -1.67 -12.40
N ILE A 105 -22.69 -1.53 -13.51
CA ILE A 105 -22.46 -2.31 -14.72
C ILE A 105 -22.10 -1.32 -15.82
N GLU A 106 -20.93 -1.49 -16.41
CA GLU A 106 -20.41 -0.67 -17.51
C GLU A 106 -19.97 -1.62 -18.62
N ASP A 107 -20.40 -1.37 -19.85
CA ASP A 107 -20.15 -2.25 -21.02
C ASP A 107 -20.49 -3.73 -20.80
N GLY A 108 -21.50 -4.01 -19.97
CA GLY A 108 -21.94 -5.36 -19.62
C GLY A 108 -21.10 -6.04 -18.53
N GLU A 109 -20.04 -5.38 -18.05
CA GLU A 109 -19.17 -5.88 -16.98
C GLU A 109 -19.44 -5.18 -15.65
N ARG A 110 -19.24 -5.92 -14.55
CA ARG A 110 -19.40 -5.41 -13.19
C ARG A 110 -18.13 -4.70 -12.75
N VAL A 111 -18.21 -3.40 -12.48
CA VAL A 111 -17.08 -2.54 -12.06
C VAL A 111 -17.12 -2.27 -10.55
N GLU A 112 -16.88 -1.05 -10.05
CA GLU A 112 -16.96 -0.76 -8.61
C GLU A 112 -18.39 -0.73 -8.04
N PRO A 113 -18.55 -0.92 -6.71
CA PRO A 113 -19.82 -0.65 -6.05
C PRO A 113 -20.16 0.84 -6.10
N ILE A 114 -21.46 1.17 -6.14
CA ILE A 114 -21.97 2.55 -6.12
C ILE A 114 -21.37 3.30 -4.92
N HIS A 115 -21.36 2.64 -3.76
CA HIS A 115 -20.61 3.06 -2.59
C HIS A 115 -20.18 1.83 -1.77
N PHE A 116 -19.09 1.98 -1.02
CA PHE A 116 -18.77 1.03 0.05
C PHE A 116 -19.53 1.39 1.32
N THR A 117 -19.72 0.41 2.21
CA THR A 117 -20.25 0.62 3.56
C THR A 117 -19.17 0.26 4.59
N PRO A 118 -18.22 1.15 4.92
CA PRO A 118 -17.20 0.87 5.92
C PRO A 118 -17.81 0.66 7.32
N LEU A 119 -17.03 0.14 8.27
CA LEU A 119 -17.44 0.03 9.69
C LEU A 119 -17.60 1.39 10.38
N LEU A 120 -16.93 2.44 9.92
CA LEU A 120 -16.99 3.78 10.49
C LEU A 120 -17.15 4.83 9.37
N PRO A 121 -17.80 5.98 9.63
CA PRO A 121 -18.01 7.02 8.63
C PRO A 121 -16.70 7.73 8.27
N LEU A 122 -16.04 7.24 7.21
CA LEU A 122 -14.73 7.75 6.77
C LEU A 122 -14.76 9.21 6.33
N LEU A 123 -15.92 9.73 5.89
CA LEU A 123 -16.12 11.12 5.50
C LEU A 123 -15.69 12.09 6.60
N ILE A 124 -16.04 11.80 7.86
CA ILE A 124 -15.68 12.65 9.01
C ILE A 124 -14.38 12.21 9.68
N ILE A 125 -13.89 11.00 9.43
CA ILE A 125 -12.58 10.56 9.94
C ILE A 125 -11.44 11.20 9.16
N ASN A 126 -11.43 11.02 7.84
CA ASN A 126 -10.38 11.58 6.97
C ASN A 126 -10.68 13.01 6.50
N GLY A 127 -11.94 13.45 6.64
CA GLY A 127 -12.40 14.68 6.04
C GLY A 127 -12.61 14.54 4.54
N ALA A 128 -13.02 15.64 3.90
CA ALA A 128 -13.21 15.71 2.46
C ALA A 128 -12.96 17.14 1.96
N VAL A 129 -12.41 17.24 0.77
CA VAL A 129 -12.23 18.52 0.06
C VAL A 129 -12.64 18.29 -1.38
N GLY A 130 -13.57 19.10 -1.88
CA GLY A 130 -14.04 19.02 -3.25
C GLY A 130 -14.54 20.37 -3.74
N ILE A 131 -14.36 20.62 -5.03
CA ILE A 131 -14.88 21.82 -5.70
C ILE A 131 -15.56 21.33 -6.97
N ALA A 132 -16.80 21.76 -7.18
CA ALA A 132 -17.60 21.49 -8.36
C ALA A 132 -18.25 22.81 -8.83
N SER A 133 -18.87 22.79 -10.01
CA SER A 133 -19.62 23.94 -10.51
C SER A 133 -20.83 24.21 -9.60
N GLY A 134 -20.81 25.33 -8.86
CA GLY A 134 -21.90 25.74 -7.96
C GLY A 134 -21.79 25.26 -6.52
N TRP A 135 -20.90 24.32 -6.21
CA TRP A 135 -20.72 23.79 -4.84
C TRP A 135 -19.25 23.57 -4.50
N SER A 136 -18.94 23.65 -3.22
CA SER A 136 -17.67 23.17 -2.67
C SER A 136 -17.95 22.40 -1.40
N THR A 137 -16.99 21.61 -0.94
CA THR A 137 -17.09 20.93 0.34
C THR A 137 -15.74 20.95 1.04
N LYS A 138 -15.79 21.20 2.34
CA LYS A 138 -14.65 21.16 3.26
C LYS A 138 -15.10 20.52 4.57
N VAL A 139 -14.99 19.19 4.62
CA VAL A 139 -15.19 18.42 5.85
C VAL A 139 -13.84 18.23 6.53
N TRP A 140 -13.78 18.53 7.82
CA TRP A 140 -12.58 18.31 8.64
C TRP A 140 -12.58 16.91 9.25
N GLY A 141 -11.39 16.34 9.38
CA GLY A 141 -11.19 15.04 10.01
C GLY A 141 -11.38 15.09 11.53
N HIS A 142 -11.78 13.96 12.10
CA HIS A 142 -12.01 13.78 13.53
C HIS A 142 -11.29 12.51 14.01
N HIS A 143 -11.10 12.42 15.33
CA HIS A 143 -10.42 11.29 15.94
C HIS A 143 -11.22 9.98 15.73
N PRO A 144 -10.63 8.91 15.15
CA PRO A 144 -11.34 7.66 14.86
C PRO A 144 -12.02 7.03 16.08
N LEU A 145 -11.35 7.04 17.24
CA LEU A 145 -11.94 6.51 18.49
C LEU A 145 -13.16 7.32 18.96
N HIS A 146 -13.16 8.64 18.84
CA HIS A 146 -14.32 9.46 19.23
C HIS A 146 -15.50 9.24 18.27
N VAL A 147 -15.22 9.05 16.98
CA VAL A 147 -16.24 8.66 16.00
C VAL A 147 -16.81 7.29 16.34
N LEU A 148 -15.97 6.30 16.66
CA LEU A 148 -16.39 4.97 17.09
C LEU A 148 -17.27 5.03 18.34
N ASP A 149 -16.90 5.84 19.34
CA ASP A 149 -17.68 6.01 20.56
C ASP A 149 -19.06 6.62 20.30
N ASN A 150 -19.14 7.60 19.40
CA ASN A 150 -20.43 8.16 19.00
C ASN A 150 -21.27 7.21 18.16
N VAL A 151 -20.67 6.38 17.31
CA VAL A 151 -21.38 5.31 16.60
C VAL A 151 -21.98 4.32 17.60
N LEU A 152 -21.22 3.92 18.64
CA LEU A 152 -21.74 3.05 19.71
C LEU A 152 -22.87 3.71 20.50
N ARG A 153 -22.73 4.99 20.88
CA ARG A 153 -23.80 5.75 21.54
C ARG A 153 -25.06 5.82 20.69
N ALA A 154 -24.92 6.14 19.40
CA ALA A 154 -26.03 6.21 18.46
C ALA A 154 -26.72 4.85 18.28
N LEU A 155 -25.95 3.76 18.25
CA LEU A 155 -26.47 2.39 18.17
C LEU A 155 -27.36 2.03 19.37
N ASP A 156 -27.00 2.54 20.55
CA ASP A 156 -27.70 2.38 21.83
C ASP A 156 -28.82 3.40 22.06
N GLY A 157 -29.01 4.36 21.14
CA GLY A 157 -29.95 5.46 21.32
C GLY A 157 -29.53 6.47 22.40
N SER A 158 -28.26 6.44 22.81
CA SER A 158 -27.67 7.40 23.74
C SER A 158 -27.27 8.70 23.03
N PRO A 159 -27.32 9.85 23.71
CA PRO A 159 -26.91 11.13 23.10
C PRO A 159 -25.42 11.07 22.71
N MET A 160 -25.12 11.49 21.48
CA MET A 160 -23.75 11.60 20.99
C MET A 160 -23.03 12.81 21.60
N VAL A 161 -21.70 12.71 21.71
CA VAL A 161 -20.85 13.80 22.22
C VAL A 161 -20.35 14.66 21.07
N PRO A 162 -20.36 16.00 21.15
CA PRO A 162 -19.81 16.87 20.13
C PRO A 162 -18.38 16.49 19.74
N LEU A 163 -18.11 16.39 18.43
CA LEU A 163 -16.79 16.06 17.92
C LEU A 163 -15.96 17.33 17.70
N VAL A 164 -14.68 17.28 18.09
CA VAL A 164 -13.69 18.34 17.84
C VAL A 164 -12.82 17.93 16.64
N PRO A 165 -12.59 18.82 15.66
CA PRO A 165 -11.66 18.56 14.56
C PRO A 165 -10.30 18.11 15.07
N TRP A 166 -9.72 17.12 14.42
CA TRP A 166 -8.48 16.50 14.85
C TRP A 166 -7.66 16.01 13.65
N ALA A 167 -6.35 16.11 13.77
CA ALA A 167 -5.40 15.64 12.77
C ALA A 167 -4.37 14.72 13.42
N ARG A 168 -4.13 13.55 12.82
CA ARG A 168 -3.15 12.59 13.32
C ARG A 168 -1.76 13.21 13.42
N CYS A 169 -1.07 12.94 14.52
CA CYS A 169 0.27 13.44 14.86
C CYS A 169 0.38 14.97 15.01
N PHE A 170 -0.73 15.73 15.01
CA PHE A 170 -0.68 17.16 15.31
C PHE A 170 -0.52 17.39 16.81
N THR A 171 0.50 18.15 17.21
CA THR A 171 0.81 18.42 18.63
C THR A 171 0.35 19.79 19.13
N GLY A 172 -0.20 20.60 18.23
CA GLY A 172 -0.75 21.92 18.55
C GLY A 172 -2.12 21.83 19.21
N SER A 173 -2.70 22.99 19.50
CA SER A 173 -4.03 23.05 20.12
C SER A 173 -5.12 23.35 19.10
N VAL A 174 -6.30 22.76 19.32
CA VAL A 174 -7.51 23.02 18.55
C VAL A 174 -8.53 23.66 19.49
N VAL A 175 -8.96 24.88 19.16
CA VAL A 175 -9.93 25.64 19.95
C VAL A 175 -11.17 25.86 19.09
N LEU A 176 -12.31 25.36 19.52
CA LEU A 176 -13.58 25.66 18.87
C LEU A 176 -13.91 27.14 19.07
N GLY A 177 -14.36 27.80 18.01
CA GLY A 177 -14.87 29.17 18.09
C GLY A 177 -16.26 29.19 18.72
N ASP A 178 -16.69 30.38 19.15
CA ASP A 178 -18.03 30.57 19.67
C ASP A 178 -19.09 30.17 18.63
N PRO A 179 -20.23 29.61 19.06
CA PRO A 179 -21.43 29.50 18.23
C PRO A 179 -21.76 30.88 17.64
N GLY A 180 -22.16 30.93 16.38
CA GLY A 180 -22.23 32.18 15.63
C GLY A 180 -23.14 33.24 16.24
N GLY A 181 -22.54 34.23 16.90
CA GLY A 181 -23.18 35.49 17.27
C GLY A 181 -23.97 35.45 18.58
N GLY A 182 -23.33 35.89 19.66
CA GLY A 182 -24.00 36.49 20.83
C GLY A 182 -24.90 35.56 21.65
N ALA A 183 -24.41 35.27 22.86
CA ALA A 183 -25.08 34.63 23.98
C ALA A 183 -24.96 33.09 24.07
N ALA A 184 -24.34 32.70 25.18
CA ALA A 184 -24.43 31.40 25.79
C ALA A 184 -25.89 30.94 25.98
N ALA A 185 -26.07 29.62 26.06
CA ALA A 185 -27.28 28.90 26.50
C ALA A 185 -28.23 28.32 25.42
N GLY A 186 -27.73 27.96 24.24
CA GLY A 186 -28.41 27.04 23.32
C GLY A 186 -27.39 26.12 22.66
N GLY A 187 -27.65 24.81 22.60
CA GLY A 187 -26.72 23.77 22.13
C GLY A 187 -26.39 23.80 20.63
N GLU A 188 -26.08 24.97 20.07
CA GLU A 188 -25.71 25.13 18.66
C GLU A 188 -24.25 24.73 18.42
N ALA A 189 -24.01 24.13 17.25
CA ALA A 189 -22.69 23.67 16.86
C ALA A 189 -21.74 24.84 16.55
N PRO A 190 -20.43 24.72 16.85
CA PRO A 190 -19.46 25.75 16.52
C PRO A 190 -19.35 25.94 15.00
N LEU A 191 -19.31 27.19 14.55
CA LEU A 191 -19.22 27.53 13.11
C LEU A 191 -17.78 27.55 12.58
N ALA A 192 -16.80 27.66 13.48
CA ALA A 192 -15.39 27.74 13.15
C ALA A 192 -14.55 27.12 14.25
N PHE A 193 -13.30 26.84 13.92
CA PHE A 193 -12.29 26.49 14.91
C PHE A 193 -10.95 27.10 14.53
N THR A 194 -10.08 27.18 15.51
CA THR A 194 -8.75 27.74 15.41
C THR A 194 -7.74 26.65 15.76
N THR A 195 -6.75 26.46 14.89
CA THR A 195 -5.59 25.62 15.18
C THR A 195 -4.41 26.50 15.53
N ARG A 196 -3.73 26.19 16.62
CA ARG A 196 -2.53 26.90 17.07
C ARG A 196 -1.32 25.99 17.05
N GLY A 197 -0.20 26.55 16.60
CA GLY A 197 1.11 25.91 16.69
C GLY A 197 1.62 25.88 18.13
N VAL A 198 2.88 25.49 18.28
CA VAL A 198 3.57 25.47 19.58
C VAL A 198 4.85 26.28 19.45
N ALA A 199 4.98 27.28 20.33
CA ALA A 199 6.20 28.06 20.51
C ALA A 199 6.56 28.15 21.99
N THR A 200 7.84 28.01 22.30
CA THR A 200 8.38 28.10 23.66
C THR A 200 9.57 29.03 23.70
N VAL A 201 9.60 29.94 24.67
CA VAL A 201 10.76 30.79 24.93
C VAL A 201 11.87 29.94 25.56
N THR A 202 13.08 30.13 25.08
CA THR A 202 14.30 29.45 25.53
C THR A 202 15.35 30.49 25.91
N SER A 203 16.49 30.07 26.48
CA SER A 203 17.59 30.98 26.81
C SER A 203 18.21 31.69 25.60
N GLU A 204 18.11 31.11 24.40
CA GLU A 204 18.69 31.65 23.16
C GLU A 204 17.67 32.39 22.27
N GLY A 205 16.39 32.45 22.67
CA GLY A 205 15.31 33.06 21.90
C GLY A 205 14.03 32.25 21.94
N VAL A 206 13.47 31.87 20.79
CA VAL A 206 12.18 31.15 20.69
C VAL A 206 12.30 29.90 19.84
N GLU A 207 11.78 28.79 20.36
CA GLU A 207 11.63 27.53 19.62
C GLU A 207 10.20 27.35 19.14
N VAL A 208 10.00 27.20 17.83
CA VAL A 208 8.71 26.82 17.22
C VAL A 208 8.76 25.33 16.88
N SER A 209 7.99 24.53 17.61
CA SER A 209 7.99 23.05 17.51
C SER A 209 6.76 22.47 16.79
N GLU A 210 5.75 23.30 16.50
CA GLU A 210 4.60 22.89 15.68
C GLU A 210 3.98 24.08 14.94
N LEU A 211 3.49 23.84 13.73
CA LEU A 211 2.78 24.82 12.91
C LEU A 211 1.28 24.51 12.87
N PRO A 212 0.40 25.54 12.76
CA PRO A 212 -1.03 25.33 12.53
C PRO A 212 -1.33 24.43 11.33
N LEU A 213 -2.49 23.77 11.35
CA LEU A 213 -2.93 22.97 10.22
C LEU A 213 -3.00 23.81 8.95
N ARG A 214 -2.57 23.19 7.83
CA ARG A 214 -2.47 23.82 6.49
C ARG A 214 -1.38 24.89 6.35
N LYS A 215 -0.53 25.10 7.38
CA LYS A 215 0.70 25.88 7.26
C LYS A 215 1.89 24.94 7.08
N TRP A 216 2.47 24.94 5.88
CA TRP A 216 3.56 24.04 5.51
C TRP A 216 4.93 24.62 5.84
N THR A 217 5.91 23.77 6.12
CA THR A 217 7.25 24.16 6.60
C THR A 217 7.92 25.15 5.66
N GLU A 218 7.94 24.87 4.34
CA GLU A 218 8.58 25.75 3.35
C GLU A 218 7.83 27.07 3.17
N THR A 219 6.50 27.06 3.27
CA THR A 219 5.70 28.29 3.23
C THR A 219 5.98 29.16 4.45
N TYR A 220 6.12 28.56 5.63
CA TYR A 220 6.42 29.27 6.86
C TYR A 220 7.87 29.78 6.91
N LYS A 221 8.83 29.01 6.40
CA LYS A 221 10.22 29.43 6.24
C LYS A 221 10.34 30.69 5.39
N LYS A 222 9.66 30.74 4.25
CA LYS A 222 9.60 31.95 3.39
C LYS A 222 9.05 33.15 4.15
N TRP A 223 8.05 32.94 4.99
CA TRP A 223 7.50 33.99 5.85
C TRP A 223 8.50 34.46 6.91
N LEU A 224 9.22 33.55 7.58
CA LEU A 224 10.27 33.91 8.55
C LEU A 224 11.40 34.73 7.91
N LEU A 225 11.85 34.35 6.71
CA LEU A 225 12.86 35.11 5.97
C LEU A 225 12.41 36.55 5.67
N GLN A 226 11.13 36.75 5.37
CA GLN A 226 10.57 38.09 5.17
C GLN A 226 10.52 38.89 6.48
N GLN A 227 10.14 38.27 7.59
CA GLN A 227 10.10 38.94 8.89
C GLN A 227 11.50 39.36 9.38
N GLN A 228 12.54 38.55 9.09
CA GLN A 228 13.92 38.85 9.47
C GLN A 228 14.47 40.13 8.80
N LEU A 229 13.95 40.50 7.62
CA LEU A 229 14.37 41.70 6.89
C LEU A 229 13.65 42.97 7.36
N GLY A 230 12.63 42.84 8.22
CA GLY A 230 11.85 43.97 8.72
C GLY A 230 12.60 44.81 9.75
N PRO A 231 12.30 46.12 9.87
CA PRO A 231 12.94 46.99 10.86
C PRO A 231 12.62 46.58 12.31
N ASP A 232 11.43 46.00 12.54
CA ASP A 232 10.94 45.53 13.84
C ASP A 232 10.99 43.99 13.95
N ALA A 233 12.02 43.37 13.36
CA ALA A 233 12.15 41.91 13.34
C ALA A 233 12.16 41.33 14.78
N PRO A 234 11.26 40.38 15.11
CA PRO A 234 11.16 39.82 16.47
C PRO A 234 12.33 38.88 16.82
N PHE A 235 13.20 38.58 15.86
CA PHE A 235 14.41 37.77 16.01
C PHE A 235 15.49 38.24 15.04
N SER A 236 16.74 37.88 15.33
CA SER A 236 17.93 38.26 14.55
C SER A 236 18.24 37.27 13.42
N THR A 237 18.10 35.98 13.68
CA THR A 237 18.34 34.88 12.74
C THR A 237 17.57 33.64 13.17
N PHE A 238 17.47 32.63 12.32
CA PHE A 238 16.89 31.35 12.70
C PHE A 238 17.69 30.16 12.14
N SER A 239 17.51 29.01 12.77
CA SER A 239 18.02 27.73 12.27
C SER A 239 16.91 26.68 12.22
N GLU A 240 17.07 25.71 11.33
CA GLU A 240 16.08 24.69 11.01
C GLU A 240 16.58 23.32 11.48
N ARG A 241 15.76 22.61 12.25
CA ARG A 241 16.05 21.24 12.73
C ARG A 241 14.85 20.32 12.49
N HIS A 242 14.32 20.37 11.28
CA HIS A 242 13.13 19.62 10.88
C HIS A 242 13.43 18.14 10.62
N THR A 243 12.40 17.31 10.69
CA THR A 243 12.40 15.99 10.07
C THR A 243 11.31 15.95 9.00
N GLU A 244 11.15 14.83 8.29
CA GLU A 244 10.03 14.65 7.35
C GLU A 244 8.65 14.75 8.02
N ARG A 245 8.58 14.53 9.34
CA ARG A 245 7.33 14.47 10.13
C ARG A 245 7.17 15.59 11.15
N THR A 246 8.25 16.14 11.66
CA THR A 246 8.25 17.17 12.71
C THR A 246 8.86 18.48 12.24
N VAL A 247 8.36 19.59 12.79
CA VAL A 247 8.87 20.94 12.51
C VAL A 247 9.61 21.45 13.73
N ARG A 248 10.73 22.15 13.49
CA ARG A 248 11.50 22.79 14.56
C ARG A 248 12.30 23.97 14.01
N PHE A 249 11.87 25.18 14.32
CA PHE A 249 12.61 26.42 14.05
C PHE A 249 13.16 26.98 15.36
N LEU A 250 14.45 27.32 15.37
CA LEU A 250 15.10 27.98 16.51
C LEU A 250 15.38 29.42 16.11
N LEU A 251 14.56 30.36 16.60
CA LEU A 251 14.65 31.79 16.36
C LEU A 251 15.56 32.41 17.42
N ARG A 252 16.69 32.99 17.01
CA ARG A 252 17.67 33.61 17.92
C ARG A 252 17.39 35.09 18.11
N THR A 253 17.39 35.56 19.34
CA THR A 253 17.16 36.96 19.70
C THR A 253 18.40 37.60 20.31
N ASN A 254 18.63 38.88 20.07
CA ASN A 254 19.54 39.67 20.91
C ASN A 254 18.86 40.09 22.22
N GLU A 255 19.58 40.73 23.14
CA GLU A 255 19.04 41.13 24.45
C GLU A 255 17.81 42.05 24.34
N ALA A 256 17.84 43.03 23.42
CA ALA A 256 16.72 43.96 23.22
C ALA A 256 15.47 43.26 22.68
N GLN A 257 15.62 42.37 21.69
CA GLN A 257 14.55 41.55 21.14
C GLN A 257 13.99 40.58 22.17
N ALA A 258 14.87 39.93 22.95
CA ALA A 258 14.47 39.00 24.00
C ALA A 258 13.62 39.70 25.07
N ALA A 259 14.00 40.92 25.47
CA ALA A 259 13.22 41.73 26.42
C ALA A 259 11.88 42.18 25.84
N ALA A 260 11.77 42.36 24.52
CA ALA A 260 10.55 42.74 23.83
C ALA A 260 9.60 41.55 23.54
N LEU A 261 10.04 40.31 23.76
CA LEU A 261 9.20 39.14 23.53
C LEU A 261 7.99 39.12 24.48
N PRO A 262 6.79 38.75 23.98
CA PRO A 262 5.63 38.59 24.84
C PRO A 262 5.83 37.47 25.86
N HIS A 263 5.50 37.74 27.12
CA HIS A 263 5.55 36.76 28.20
C HIS A 263 4.38 35.77 28.13
N SER A 264 3.25 36.21 27.57
CA SER A 264 2.09 35.34 27.38
C SER A 264 2.27 34.46 26.14
N ARG A 265 2.03 33.16 26.30
CA ARG A 265 2.05 32.18 25.20
C ARG A 265 1.20 32.61 24.00
N ARG A 266 0.01 33.15 24.25
CA ARG A 266 -0.92 33.58 23.20
C ARG A 266 -0.35 34.71 22.34
N ALA A 267 0.16 35.77 22.97
CA ALA A 267 0.75 36.88 22.22
C ALA A 267 2.02 36.45 21.45
N LEU A 268 2.77 35.46 21.95
CA LEU A 268 3.91 34.89 21.23
C LEU A 268 3.45 34.10 19.98
N GLU A 269 2.40 33.28 20.13
CA GLU A 269 1.80 32.54 19.01
C GLU A 269 1.26 33.50 17.94
N ASP A 270 0.60 34.59 18.37
CA ASP A 270 0.07 35.63 17.47
C ASP A 270 1.21 36.36 16.73
N LEU A 271 2.27 36.78 17.44
CA LEU A 271 3.46 37.43 16.88
C LEU A 271 4.13 36.56 15.80
N LEU A 272 4.19 35.25 16.02
CA LEU A 272 4.82 34.29 15.11
C LEU A 272 3.84 33.72 14.07
N ASN A 273 2.63 34.28 13.96
CA ASN A 273 1.61 33.85 13.01
C ASN A 273 1.31 32.34 13.14
N LEU A 274 1.28 31.83 14.38
CA LEU A 274 1.03 30.43 14.71
C LEU A 274 -0.45 30.18 15.03
N GLU A 275 -1.35 30.94 14.41
CA GLU A 275 -2.79 30.75 14.49
C GLU A 275 -3.39 30.65 13.08
N SER A 276 -4.24 29.63 12.85
CA SER A 276 -5.04 29.51 11.62
C SER A 276 -6.50 29.24 11.99
N ARG A 277 -7.41 30.08 11.48
CA ARG A 277 -8.85 29.93 11.65
C ARG A 277 -9.47 29.20 10.45
N HIS A 278 -10.38 28.28 10.72
CA HIS A 278 -11.03 27.40 9.74
C HIS A 278 -12.55 27.39 9.93
N SER A 279 -13.29 27.36 8.83
CA SER A 279 -14.76 27.23 8.85
C SER A 279 -15.20 25.76 8.96
N LEU A 280 -16.32 25.53 9.64
CA LEU A 280 -17.01 24.24 9.78
C LEU A 280 -18.35 24.20 9.01
N THR A 281 -18.76 25.29 8.37
CA THR A 281 -20.12 25.41 7.80
C THR A 281 -20.30 24.73 6.44
N ASN A 282 -19.20 24.43 5.74
CA ASN A 282 -19.22 24.00 4.35
C ASN A 282 -19.10 22.48 4.20
N MET A 283 -20.09 21.73 4.65
CA MET A 283 -20.11 20.26 4.57
C MET A 283 -21.19 19.78 3.60
N HIS A 284 -20.85 19.68 2.32
CA HIS A 284 -21.70 19.08 1.29
C HIS A 284 -21.22 17.67 0.95
N ALA A 285 -22.12 16.69 0.93
CA ALA A 285 -21.83 15.33 0.50
C ALA A 285 -23.07 14.65 -0.09
N PHE A 286 -22.86 13.63 -0.91
CA PHE A 286 -23.96 12.82 -1.45
C PHE A 286 -24.46 11.84 -0.39
N ASP A 287 -25.78 11.68 -0.30
CA ASP A 287 -26.43 10.64 0.49
C ASP A 287 -26.44 9.28 -0.24
N GLU A 288 -27.04 8.26 0.38
CA GLU A 288 -27.14 6.90 -0.16
C GLU A 288 -27.91 6.82 -1.48
N SER A 289 -28.79 7.80 -1.74
CA SER A 289 -29.57 7.90 -2.98
C SER A 289 -28.86 8.69 -4.08
N GLY A 290 -27.66 9.21 -3.80
CA GLY A 290 -26.87 10.04 -4.71
C GLY A 290 -27.35 11.49 -4.77
N GLN A 291 -28.14 11.96 -3.81
CA GLN A 291 -28.59 13.35 -3.74
C GLN A 291 -27.63 14.18 -2.89
N LEU A 292 -27.34 15.41 -3.33
CA LEU A 292 -26.42 16.30 -2.64
C LEU A 292 -27.10 16.93 -1.41
N GLN A 293 -26.53 16.70 -0.23
CA GLN A 293 -27.03 17.22 1.04
C GLN A 293 -26.05 18.21 1.68
N HIS A 294 -26.57 19.13 2.49
CA HIS A 294 -25.78 20.00 3.37
C HIS A 294 -25.90 19.50 4.81
N PHE A 295 -24.77 19.11 5.39
CA PHE A 295 -24.68 18.63 6.76
C PHE A 295 -24.32 19.78 7.70
N LYS A 296 -25.09 19.97 8.77
CA LYS A 296 -24.84 21.05 9.74
C LYS A 296 -23.79 20.67 10.77
N SER A 297 -23.63 19.37 11.03
CA SER A 297 -22.66 18.88 11.99
C SER A 297 -22.10 17.51 11.59
N PRO A 298 -20.91 17.12 12.10
CA PRO A 298 -20.40 15.76 11.97
C PRO A 298 -21.31 14.69 12.60
N LEU A 299 -22.13 15.07 13.59
CA LEU A 299 -23.06 14.15 14.25
C LEU A 299 -24.21 13.74 13.32
N GLU A 300 -24.71 14.67 12.52
CA GLU A 300 -25.73 14.40 11.49
C GLU A 300 -25.22 13.38 10.46
N VAL A 301 -23.92 13.40 10.14
CA VAL A 301 -23.30 12.38 9.28
C VAL A 301 -23.37 10.99 9.92
N ILE A 302 -23.16 10.88 11.24
CA ILE A 302 -23.27 9.60 11.98
C ILE A 302 -24.73 9.11 11.97
N GLU A 303 -25.69 10.01 12.18
CA GLU A 303 -27.12 9.72 12.17
C GLU A 303 -27.59 9.19 10.81
N ARG A 304 -27.10 9.76 9.71
CA ARG A 304 -27.40 9.28 8.34
C ARG A 304 -26.66 8.01 7.98
N PHE A 305 -25.43 7.86 8.45
CA PHE A 305 -24.60 6.68 8.16
C PHE A 305 -25.12 5.40 8.83
N LEU A 306 -25.62 5.49 10.07
CA LEU A 306 -25.96 4.33 10.87
C LEU A 306 -27.09 3.46 10.25
N PRO A 307 -28.24 4.01 9.80
CA PRO A 307 -29.27 3.23 9.13
C PRO A 307 -28.77 2.52 7.88
N VAL A 308 -27.97 3.20 7.06
CA VAL A 308 -27.37 2.62 5.83
C VAL A 308 -26.47 1.44 6.19
N ARG A 309 -25.64 1.57 7.24
CA ARG A 309 -24.79 0.46 7.70
C ARG A 309 -25.60 -0.71 8.25
N LEU A 310 -26.64 -0.46 9.04
CA LEU A 310 -27.51 -1.51 9.58
C LEU A 310 -28.25 -2.28 8.48
N ALA A 311 -28.77 -1.58 7.46
CA ALA A 311 -29.39 -2.22 6.29
C ALA A 311 -28.39 -3.10 5.52
N ALA A 312 -27.12 -2.69 5.41
CA ALA A 312 -26.07 -3.53 4.83
C ALA A 312 -25.81 -4.80 5.68
N TYR A 313 -25.83 -4.71 7.01
CA TYR A 313 -25.72 -5.88 7.87
C TYR A 313 -26.94 -6.81 7.79
N GLU A 314 -28.15 -6.30 7.58
CA GLU A 314 -29.33 -7.14 7.35
C GLU A 314 -29.15 -8.00 6.10
N ARG A 315 -28.73 -7.37 4.98
CA ARG A 315 -28.38 -8.09 3.74
C ARG A 315 -27.25 -9.10 3.98
N ARG A 316 -26.21 -8.70 4.70
CA ARG A 316 -25.05 -9.55 5.04
C ARG A 316 -25.46 -10.77 5.87
N LYS A 317 -26.30 -10.57 6.89
CA LYS A 317 -26.81 -11.64 7.75
C LYS A 317 -27.63 -12.62 6.93
N ALA A 318 -28.55 -12.14 6.09
CA ALA A 318 -29.33 -12.99 5.20
C ALA A 318 -28.42 -13.81 4.26
N TYR A 319 -27.45 -13.17 3.60
CA TYR A 319 -26.48 -13.83 2.74
C TYR A 319 -25.68 -14.92 3.47
N LEU A 320 -25.18 -14.64 4.67
CA LEU A 320 -24.40 -15.59 5.46
C LEU A 320 -25.24 -16.78 5.95
N VAL A 321 -26.47 -16.53 6.42
CA VAL A 321 -27.39 -17.60 6.82
C VAL A 321 -27.74 -18.49 5.63
N ASP A 322 -28.02 -17.90 4.47
CA ASP A 322 -28.32 -18.64 3.25
C ASP A 322 -27.11 -19.44 2.76
N SER A 323 -25.90 -18.87 2.83
CA SER A 323 -24.68 -19.58 2.48
C SER A 323 -24.44 -20.79 3.37
N LEU A 324 -24.62 -20.64 4.69
CA LEU A 324 -24.46 -21.75 5.65
C LEU A 324 -25.54 -22.83 5.45
N ARG A 325 -26.78 -22.43 5.16
CA ARG A 325 -27.86 -23.38 4.83
C ARG A 325 -27.59 -24.14 3.53
N ARG A 326 -27.05 -23.48 2.50
CA ARG A 326 -26.63 -24.17 1.27
C ARG A 326 -25.49 -25.15 1.53
N GLU A 327 -24.52 -24.77 2.36
CA GLU A 327 -23.44 -25.67 2.78
C GLU A 327 -23.99 -26.89 3.54
N GLU A 328 -24.90 -26.68 4.49
CA GLU A 328 -25.59 -27.74 5.23
C GLU A 328 -26.31 -28.72 4.28
N GLN A 329 -27.11 -28.20 3.35
CA GLN A 329 -27.84 -29.03 2.39
C GLN A 329 -26.88 -29.84 1.50
N LEU A 330 -25.78 -29.23 1.05
CA LEU A 330 -24.79 -29.89 0.19
C LEU A 330 -24.04 -30.99 0.95
N LEU A 331 -23.60 -30.72 2.18
CA LEU A 331 -22.92 -31.71 3.03
C LEU A 331 -23.85 -32.87 3.40
N SER A 332 -25.11 -32.56 3.72
CA SER A 332 -26.15 -33.56 4.00
C SER A 332 -26.42 -34.45 2.77
N ALA A 333 -26.55 -33.85 1.58
CA ALA A 333 -26.73 -34.59 0.33
C ALA A 333 -25.51 -35.47 0.02
N GLN A 334 -24.29 -34.99 0.21
CA GLN A 334 -23.07 -35.79 0.02
C GLN A 334 -22.99 -36.96 1.00
N ALA A 335 -23.28 -36.73 2.29
CA ALA A 335 -23.30 -37.79 3.29
C ALA A 335 -24.34 -38.87 2.96
N ARG A 336 -25.57 -38.45 2.60
CA ARG A 336 -26.65 -39.35 2.19
C ARG A 336 -26.28 -40.15 0.93
N PHE A 337 -25.69 -39.50 -0.06
CA PHE A 337 -25.24 -40.17 -1.29
C PHE A 337 -24.20 -41.26 -0.99
N ILE A 338 -23.17 -40.95 -0.20
CA ILE A 338 -22.13 -41.93 0.14
C ILE A 338 -22.71 -43.11 0.93
N GLN A 339 -23.64 -42.86 1.85
CA GLN A 339 -24.33 -43.92 2.60
C GLN A 339 -25.12 -44.85 1.68
N LEU A 340 -25.90 -44.28 0.76
CA LEU A 340 -26.72 -45.05 -0.19
C LEU A 340 -25.86 -45.86 -1.17
N VAL A 341 -24.75 -45.29 -1.65
CA VAL A 341 -23.78 -46.02 -2.48
C VAL A 341 -23.11 -47.15 -1.70
N SER A 342 -22.72 -46.91 -0.44
CA SER A 342 -22.11 -47.94 0.41
C SER A 342 -23.07 -49.06 0.80
N SER A 343 -24.37 -48.78 0.88
CA SER A 343 -25.43 -49.77 1.17
C SER A 343 -25.85 -50.59 -0.06
N GLY A 344 -25.44 -50.18 -1.26
CA GLY A 344 -25.84 -50.80 -2.52
C GLY A 344 -27.18 -50.30 -3.09
N GLU A 345 -27.87 -49.37 -2.42
CA GLU A 345 -29.11 -48.77 -2.92
C GLU A 345 -28.91 -47.88 -4.16
N ILE A 346 -27.71 -47.29 -4.31
CA ILE A 346 -27.30 -46.57 -5.53
C ILE A 346 -26.15 -47.32 -6.19
N GLU A 347 -26.42 -47.83 -7.40
CA GLU A 347 -25.42 -48.51 -8.22
C GLU A 347 -24.87 -47.54 -9.27
N ILE A 348 -23.62 -47.12 -9.12
CA ILE A 348 -22.95 -46.25 -10.10
C ILE A 348 -22.24 -47.09 -11.18
N ALA A 349 -21.77 -48.29 -10.82
CA ALA A 349 -21.00 -49.13 -11.72
C ALA A 349 -21.86 -49.63 -12.90
N ARG A 350 -21.34 -49.50 -14.12
CA ARG A 350 -21.97 -49.98 -15.37
C ARG A 350 -23.34 -49.36 -15.70
N ARG A 351 -23.68 -48.22 -15.11
CA ARG A 351 -24.88 -47.42 -15.44
C ARG A 351 -24.53 -46.22 -16.31
N SER A 352 -25.48 -45.78 -17.13
CA SER A 352 -25.32 -44.53 -17.88
C SER A 352 -25.51 -43.33 -16.96
N ARG A 353 -24.92 -42.18 -17.30
CA ARG A 353 -25.10 -40.94 -16.51
C ARG A 353 -26.57 -40.55 -16.37
N LEU A 354 -27.38 -40.75 -17.41
CA LEU A 354 -28.81 -40.43 -17.41
C LEU A 354 -29.59 -41.30 -16.42
N GLU A 355 -29.30 -42.60 -16.38
CA GLU A 355 -29.91 -43.53 -15.41
C GLU A 355 -29.57 -43.16 -13.97
N ILE A 356 -28.32 -42.77 -13.72
CA ILE A 356 -27.89 -42.34 -12.38
C ILE A 356 -28.60 -41.05 -11.97
N THR A 357 -28.70 -40.06 -12.87
CA THR A 357 -29.41 -38.80 -12.57
C THR A 357 -30.92 -39.00 -12.35
N ASP A 358 -31.55 -39.92 -13.07
CA ASP A 358 -32.96 -40.28 -12.86
C ASP A 358 -33.14 -41.00 -11.52
N GLN A 359 -32.26 -41.94 -11.18
CA GLN A 359 -32.26 -42.61 -9.88
C GLN A 359 -32.10 -41.61 -8.71
N LEU A 360 -31.18 -40.65 -8.82
CA LEU A 360 -31.00 -39.59 -7.82
C LEU A 360 -32.25 -38.72 -7.68
N SER A 361 -32.91 -38.38 -8.80
CA SER A 361 -34.16 -37.62 -8.79
C SER A 361 -35.28 -38.39 -8.09
N ARG A 362 -35.43 -39.68 -8.38
CA ARG A 362 -36.43 -40.56 -7.72
C ARG A 362 -36.18 -40.72 -6.23
N LEU A 363 -34.91 -40.74 -5.80
CA LEU A 363 -34.52 -40.78 -4.39
C LEU A 363 -34.66 -39.42 -3.68
N GLY A 364 -35.13 -38.38 -4.40
CA GLY A 364 -35.40 -37.07 -3.82
C GLY A 364 -34.15 -36.26 -3.51
N PHE A 365 -33.05 -36.48 -4.24
CA PHE A 365 -31.93 -35.54 -4.19
C PHE A 365 -32.35 -34.24 -4.87
N ALA A 366 -32.01 -33.10 -4.25
CA ALA A 366 -32.20 -31.81 -4.86
C ALA A 366 -31.08 -31.55 -5.89
N PRO A 367 -31.40 -31.09 -7.11
CA PRO A 367 -30.37 -30.60 -8.00
C PRO A 367 -29.78 -29.31 -7.42
N PHE A 368 -28.48 -29.28 -7.23
CA PHE A 368 -27.77 -28.03 -6.98
C PHE A 368 -27.31 -27.47 -8.33
N ALA A 369 -27.73 -26.26 -8.63
CA ALA A 369 -27.12 -25.50 -9.73
C ALA A 369 -25.61 -25.41 -9.47
N SER A 370 -24.79 -25.81 -10.45
CA SER A 370 -23.36 -25.55 -10.35
C SER A 370 -23.14 -24.04 -10.23
N ALA A 371 -22.07 -23.63 -9.57
CA ALA A 371 -21.68 -22.23 -9.46
C ALA A 371 -21.64 -21.52 -10.83
N SER A 372 -21.47 -22.27 -11.93
CA SER A 372 -21.51 -21.76 -13.31
C SER A 372 -22.87 -21.20 -13.74
N ALA A 373 -24.00 -21.75 -13.28
CA ALA A 373 -25.32 -21.17 -13.56
C ALA A 373 -25.62 -19.91 -12.72
N THR A 374 -24.85 -19.69 -11.63
CA THR A 374 -24.96 -18.50 -10.77
C THR A 374 -23.83 -17.49 -11.02
N GLN A 375 -22.83 -17.85 -11.84
CA GLN A 375 -21.68 -17.03 -12.19
C GLN A 375 -22.03 -15.82 -13.07
N ALA A 376 -23.27 -15.71 -13.55
CA ALA A 376 -23.79 -14.44 -14.07
C ALA A 376 -24.03 -13.37 -12.97
N ARG A 377 -23.82 -13.67 -11.67
CA ARG A 377 -24.07 -12.70 -10.57
C ARG A 377 -23.03 -12.57 -9.47
N VAL A 378 -21.97 -13.37 -9.38
CA VAL A 378 -20.96 -13.20 -8.31
C VAL A 378 -19.56 -13.59 -8.76
N ASP A 379 -18.78 -12.61 -9.19
CA ASP A 379 -17.31 -12.68 -9.21
C ASP A 379 -16.75 -11.78 -8.11
N VAL A 380 -16.53 -12.35 -6.92
CA VAL A 380 -15.47 -11.92 -6.00
C VAL A 380 -14.89 -13.18 -5.36
N SER A 381 -13.62 -13.41 -5.62
CA SER A 381 -12.86 -14.57 -5.14
C SER A 381 -12.58 -14.48 -3.63
N SER A 382 -13.44 -15.07 -2.81
CA SER A 382 -13.12 -15.46 -1.43
C SER A 382 -13.06 -16.98 -1.31
N THR A 383 -12.01 -17.58 -1.87
CA THR A 383 -11.61 -18.96 -1.57
C THR A 383 -10.56 -18.94 -0.47
N GLU A 384 -11.00 -18.99 0.77
CA GLU A 384 -10.25 -19.64 1.85
C GLU A 384 -11.02 -20.92 2.17
N ASN A 385 -10.35 -22.08 2.07
CA ASN A 385 -10.85 -23.46 2.07
C ASN A 385 -11.41 -24.06 0.76
N SER A 386 -10.63 -24.03 -0.33
CA SER A 386 -10.85 -24.91 -1.49
C SER A 386 -9.76 -25.99 -1.64
N ASP A 387 -9.73 -26.95 -0.71
CA ASP A 387 -9.07 -28.25 -0.98
C ASP A 387 -10.05 -29.29 -1.57
N LEU A 388 -11.25 -28.85 -1.96
CA LEU A 388 -12.26 -29.71 -2.58
C LEU A 388 -13.09 -28.95 -3.63
N LEU A 389 -12.46 -28.40 -4.68
CA LEU A 389 -13.10 -28.14 -5.99
C LEU A 389 -12.04 -28.07 -7.12
N PRO A 390 -12.37 -28.51 -8.36
CA PRO A 390 -11.38 -28.94 -9.35
C PRO A 390 -10.71 -27.81 -10.13
N ARG A 391 -9.49 -28.10 -10.60
CA ARG A 391 -8.75 -27.32 -11.62
C ARG A 391 -9.60 -27.11 -12.88
N GLN A 392 -9.56 -25.89 -13.43
CA GLN A 392 -10.09 -25.52 -14.75
C GLN A 392 -9.46 -26.39 -15.85
N LEU A 393 -10.29 -27.00 -16.71
CA LEU A 393 -9.91 -27.41 -18.06
C LEU A 393 -11.13 -27.32 -19.01
N ASP A 394 -10.86 -26.62 -20.12
CA ASP A 394 -11.37 -26.66 -21.49
C ASP A 394 -12.89 -26.69 -21.75
N GLU A 395 -13.35 -25.57 -22.33
CA GLU A 395 -14.61 -25.45 -23.07
C GLU A 395 -14.55 -26.33 -24.32
N ASP A 396 -15.45 -27.32 -24.42
CA ASP A 396 -15.89 -27.80 -25.72
C ASP A 396 -17.31 -28.38 -25.66
N GLN A 397 -18.13 -27.90 -26.61
CA GLN A 397 -19.48 -28.30 -27.05
C GLN A 397 -20.73 -27.76 -26.33
N PRO A 398 -21.56 -26.96 -27.05
CA PRO A 398 -22.89 -26.56 -26.61
C PRO A 398 -23.93 -27.60 -27.08
N GLY A 399 -24.58 -28.30 -26.14
CA GLY A 399 -25.65 -29.23 -26.52
C GLY A 399 -26.08 -30.22 -25.47
N SER A 400 -26.59 -29.78 -24.31
CA SER A 400 -27.58 -30.53 -23.52
C SER A 400 -28.05 -29.70 -22.32
N ALA A 401 -29.31 -29.29 -22.32
CA ALA A 401 -29.97 -28.62 -21.21
C ALA A 401 -30.19 -29.54 -19.97
N GLY A 402 -29.67 -30.78 -19.98
CA GLY A 402 -29.71 -31.72 -18.86
C GLY A 402 -28.35 -31.99 -18.19
N GLY A 403 -27.28 -31.32 -18.60
CA GLY A 403 -25.89 -31.72 -18.29
C GLY A 403 -25.37 -31.48 -16.86
N VAL A 404 -26.09 -30.77 -15.98
CA VAL A 404 -25.50 -30.17 -14.76
C VAL A 404 -26.17 -30.62 -13.45
N ALA A 405 -27.28 -31.35 -13.52
CA ALA A 405 -27.96 -31.83 -12.31
C ALA A 405 -27.10 -32.87 -11.57
N PHE A 406 -26.95 -32.70 -10.25
CA PHE A 406 -26.23 -33.62 -9.34
C PHE A 406 -24.70 -33.72 -9.50
N GLU A 407 -24.07 -32.82 -10.25
CA GLU A 407 -22.63 -32.86 -10.49
C GLU A 407 -21.79 -32.81 -9.20
N HIS A 408 -22.26 -32.10 -8.18
CA HIS A 408 -21.66 -32.02 -6.85
C HIS A 408 -21.58 -33.36 -6.10
N LEU A 409 -22.39 -34.36 -6.48
CA LEU A 409 -22.35 -35.73 -5.95
C LEU A 409 -21.49 -36.64 -6.85
N LEU A 410 -21.67 -36.52 -8.17
CA LEU A 410 -20.99 -37.40 -9.14
C LEU A 410 -19.49 -37.13 -9.28
N ARG A 411 -19.02 -35.93 -8.88
CA ARG A 411 -17.59 -35.59 -8.85
C ARG A 411 -16.85 -36.04 -7.58
N LEU A 412 -17.53 -36.68 -6.63
CA LEU A 412 -16.90 -37.16 -5.40
C LEU A 412 -15.82 -38.23 -5.74
N PRO A 413 -14.58 -38.11 -5.22
CA PRO A 413 -13.54 -39.11 -5.47
C PRO A 413 -13.96 -40.49 -4.95
N PHE A 414 -13.61 -41.56 -5.65
CA PHE A 414 -13.98 -42.93 -5.23
C PHE A 414 -13.50 -43.28 -3.80
N LEU A 415 -12.30 -42.79 -3.42
CA LEU A 415 -11.75 -42.96 -2.08
C LEU A 415 -12.55 -42.23 -0.98
N SER A 416 -13.49 -41.35 -1.34
CA SER A 416 -14.37 -40.66 -0.40
C SER A 416 -15.57 -41.50 0.05
N LEU A 417 -15.77 -42.68 -0.55
CA LEU A 417 -16.83 -43.63 -0.20
C LEU A 417 -16.48 -44.45 1.06
N SER A 418 -16.13 -43.77 2.16
CA SER A 418 -15.78 -44.40 3.45
C SER A 418 -16.71 -43.96 4.57
N ALA A 419 -16.91 -44.83 5.57
CA ALA A 419 -17.70 -44.52 6.75
C ALA A 419 -17.12 -43.33 7.56
N GLU A 420 -15.79 -43.22 7.60
CA GLU A 420 -15.09 -42.10 8.23
C GLU A 420 -15.43 -40.76 7.56
N ARG A 421 -15.52 -40.76 6.22
CA ARG A 421 -15.88 -39.56 5.47
C ARG A 421 -17.33 -39.16 5.70
N VAL A 422 -18.26 -40.12 5.76
CA VAL A 422 -19.65 -39.87 6.13
C VAL A 422 -19.73 -39.21 7.51
N ALA A 423 -19.05 -39.77 8.52
CA ALA A 423 -19.02 -39.20 9.86
C ALA A 423 -18.43 -37.76 9.87
N SER A 424 -17.38 -37.52 9.08
CA SER A 424 -16.80 -36.18 8.91
C SER A 424 -17.80 -35.19 8.27
N LEU A 425 -18.49 -35.60 7.20
CA LEU A 425 -19.49 -34.77 6.52
C LEU A 425 -20.69 -34.46 7.43
N GLN A 426 -21.17 -35.45 8.19
CA GLN A 426 -22.24 -35.27 9.16
C GLN A 426 -21.86 -34.30 10.28
N ARG A 427 -20.62 -34.39 10.80
CA ARG A 427 -20.11 -33.42 11.79
C ARG A 427 -20.08 -32.00 11.22
N ARG A 428 -19.59 -31.84 9.99
CA ARG A 428 -19.56 -30.52 9.32
C ARG A 428 -20.97 -30.00 9.02
N CYS A 429 -21.91 -30.87 8.66
CA CYS A 429 -23.31 -30.52 8.47
C CYS A 429 -23.92 -30.00 9.78
N ALA A 430 -23.68 -30.69 10.90
CA ALA A 430 -24.14 -30.27 12.21
C ALA A 430 -23.51 -28.92 12.64
N ASP A 431 -22.22 -28.72 12.39
CA ASP A 431 -21.54 -27.43 12.63
C ASP A 431 -22.14 -26.30 11.78
N ALA A 432 -22.34 -26.52 10.48
CA ALA A 432 -22.95 -25.55 9.58
C ALA A 432 -24.38 -25.17 10.03
N ALA A 433 -25.20 -26.16 10.40
CA ALA A 433 -26.55 -25.96 10.92
C ALA A 433 -26.54 -25.16 12.24
N GLN A 434 -25.65 -25.52 13.17
CA GLN A 434 -25.49 -24.82 14.44
C GLN A 434 -25.08 -23.36 14.23
N ARG A 435 -24.11 -23.11 13.34
CA ARG A 435 -23.64 -21.76 13.01
C ARG A 435 -24.73 -20.94 12.31
N ALA A 436 -25.51 -21.55 11.41
CA ALA A 436 -26.65 -20.90 10.78
C ALA A 436 -27.71 -20.51 11.80
N GLY A 437 -28.03 -21.41 12.75
CA GLY A 437 -28.96 -21.15 13.85
C GLY A 437 -28.48 -20.05 14.79
N ALA A 438 -27.20 -20.10 15.20
CA ALA A 438 -26.59 -19.08 16.04
C ALA A 438 -26.60 -17.70 15.36
N LEU A 439 -26.23 -17.63 14.08
CA LEU A 439 -26.24 -16.38 13.30
C LEU A 439 -27.66 -15.86 13.05
N ALA A 440 -28.63 -16.74 12.86
CA ALA A 440 -30.03 -16.35 12.73
C ALA A 440 -30.56 -15.73 14.04
N ALA A 441 -30.10 -16.24 15.19
CA ALA A 441 -30.49 -15.76 16.51
C ALA A 441 -29.82 -14.42 16.91
N THR A 442 -28.61 -14.13 16.46
CA THR A 442 -27.92 -12.86 16.78
C THR A 442 -28.59 -11.68 16.10
N THR A 443 -28.68 -10.54 16.78
CA THR A 443 -29.20 -9.32 16.17
C THR A 443 -28.13 -8.63 15.32
N VAL A 444 -28.56 -7.87 14.31
CA VAL A 444 -27.66 -7.08 13.47
C VAL A 444 -26.86 -6.06 14.28
N LYS A 445 -27.48 -5.46 15.31
CA LYS A 445 -26.79 -4.54 16.22
C LYS A 445 -25.67 -5.22 17.00
N GLU A 446 -25.88 -6.45 17.49
CA GLU A 446 -24.85 -7.22 18.19
C GLU A 446 -23.69 -7.59 17.26
N MET A 447 -23.99 -8.03 16.03
CA MET A 447 -22.95 -8.30 15.01
C MET A 447 -22.08 -7.05 14.77
N TYR A 448 -22.72 -5.89 14.58
CA TYR A 448 -21.98 -4.66 14.36
C TYR A 448 -21.15 -4.25 15.58
N ARG A 449 -21.71 -4.36 16.79
CA ARG A 449 -21.00 -4.07 18.05
C ARG A 449 -19.76 -4.94 18.21
N GLN A 450 -19.87 -6.23 17.87
CA GLN A 450 -18.75 -7.16 17.94
C GLN A 450 -17.61 -6.73 16.99
N GLU A 451 -17.92 -6.37 15.74
CA GLU A 451 -16.89 -5.90 14.79
C GLU A 451 -16.26 -4.58 15.22
N LEU A 452 -17.04 -3.64 15.77
CA LEU A 452 -16.51 -2.41 16.35
C LEU A 452 -15.59 -2.67 17.56
N SER A 453 -15.93 -3.66 18.40
CA SER A 453 -15.07 -4.05 19.53
C SER A 453 -13.73 -4.65 19.09
N GLN A 454 -13.71 -5.36 17.95
CA GLN A 454 -12.49 -5.90 17.34
C GLN A 454 -11.65 -4.82 16.64
N LEU A 455 -12.29 -3.76 16.16
CA LEU A 455 -11.64 -2.62 15.51
C LEU A 455 -10.96 -1.67 16.51
N ARG A 456 -11.59 -1.46 17.67
CA ARG A 456 -11.09 -0.55 18.72
C ARG A 456 -9.62 -0.75 19.10
N PRO A 457 -9.12 -1.95 19.46
CA PRO A 457 -7.72 -2.11 19.87
C PRO A 457 -6.72 -1.76 18.77
N GLU A 458 -7.08 -1.89 17.50
CA GLU A 458 -6.20 -1.47 16.40
C GLU A 458 -6.16 0.03 16.22
N LEU A 459 -7.29 0.71 16.41
CA LEU A 459 -7.34 2.17 16.40
C LEU A 459 -6.54 2.75 17.57
N GLU A 460 -6.62 2.12 18.75
CA GLU A 460 -5.80 2.48 19.91
C GLU A 460 -4.30 2.23 19.65
N ALA A 461 -3.94 1.11 19.04
CA ALA A 461 -2.55 0.82 18.67
C ALA A 461 -2.01 1.83 17.63
N LEU A 462 -2.84 2.23 16.67
CA LEU A 462 -2.49 3.24 15.67
C LEU A 462 -2.29 4.62 16.30
N ASP A 463 -3.15 4.98 17.25
CA ASP A 463 -3.04 6.24 17.99
C ASP A 463 -1.80 6.26 18.89
N ALA A 464 -1.53 5.18 19.64
CA ALA A 464 -0.32 5.05 20.45
C ALA A 464 0.96 5.10 19.59
N ALA A 465 0.96 4.47 18.42
CA ALA A 465 2.06 4.54 17.48
C ALA A 465 2.29 5.96 16.93
N ALA A 466 1.22 6.74 16.71
CA ALA A 466 1.31 8.13 16.30
C ALA A 466 1.98 9.01 17.36
N HIS A 467 1.66 8.81 18.65
CA HIS A 467 2.28 9.51 19.78
C HIS A 467 3.77 9.15 19.94
N THR A 468 4.12 7.87 19.79
CA THR A 468 5.49 7.37 19.98
C THR A 468 6.43 7.79 18.84
N ARG A 469 5.92 7.80 17.60
CA ARG A 469 6.69 8.24 16.41
C ARG A 469 6.90 9.76 16.39
N GLY A 470 6.06 10.54 17.08
CA GLY A 470 6.25 11.99 17.24
C GLY A 470 7.40 12.38 18.17
N SER A 471 7.80 11.49 19.10
CA SER A 471 8.84 11.75 20.10
C SER A 471 10.21 11.15 19.77
N GLN A 472 10.33 10.34 18.71
CA GLN A 472 11.58 9.69 18.34
C GLN A 472 12.30 10.44 17.23
N THR A 473 13.50 10.96 17.51
CA THR A 473 14.54 11.14 16.48
C THR A 473 14.89 9.78 15.92
N PRO A 474 14.90 9.57 14.59
CA PRO A 474 15.17 8.25 14.04
C PRO A 474 16.63 7.86 14.29
N SER A 475 16.81 6.73 14.98
CA SER A 475 18.05 5.95 14.93
C SER A 475 18.21 5.34 13.54
N ALA A 476 19.46 5.24 13.06
CA ALA A 476 19.86 4.70 11.77
C ALA A 476 19.41 3.23 11.52
N GLU A 477 18.90 2.53 12.53
CA GLU A 477 18.48 1.13 12.44
C GLU A 477 17.14 0.89 11.71
N ALA A 478 16.34 1.93 11.46
CA ALA A 478 15.07 1.78 10.73
C ALA A 478 15.22 1.62 9.21
N MET A 479 16.43 1.82 8.66
CA MET A 479 16.72 1.68 7.23
C MET A 479 17.20 0.28 6.80
N SER A 480 17.38 -0.68 7.73
CA SER A 480 18.03 -1.98 7.42
C SER A 480 17.14 -3.23 7.52
N ARG A 481 15.82 -3.11 7.71
CA ARG A 481 14.95 -4.31 7.80
C ARG A 481 14.25 -4.63 6.49
N THR A 482 14.96 -5.31 5.60
CA THR A 482 14.37 -6.12 4.52
C THR A 482 13.62 -7.32 5.13
N PRO A 483 12.36 -7.59 4.75
CA PRO A 483 11.63 -8.74 5.26
C PRO A 483 12.14 -10.04 4.60
N SER A 484 12.78 -10.89 5.39
CA SER A 484 13.11 -12.27 5.06
C SER A 484 11.86 -13.04 4.57
N ALA A 485 11.97 -13.66 3.39
CA ALA A 485 11.05 -14.68 2.90
C ALA A 485 11.54 -16.05 3.34
N ARG A 486 10.78 -16.68 4.24
CA ARG A 486 10.87 -18.09 4.61
C ARG A 486 10.10 -18.91 3.57
N GLU A 487 10.73 -19.94 3.06
CA GLU A 487 10.21 -20.90 2.08
C GLU A 487 9.05 -21.75 2.63
N VAL A 488 8.00 -21.95 1.84
CA VAL A 488 7.25 -23.21 1.81
C VAL A 488 7.03 -23.64 0.36
N LYS A 489 7.84 -24.64 0.00
CA LYS A 489 7.75 -25.68 -1.04
C LYS A 489 6.49 -25.74 -1.93
N GLY A 490 6.75 -25.96 -3.22
CA GLY A 490 6.22 -27.16 -3.88
C GLY A 490 5.91 -27.07 -5.38
N ALA A 491 6.54 -27.98 -6.15
CA ALA A 491 6.05 -28.59 -7.40
C ALA A 491 5.97 -27.68 -8.65
N ARG A 492 6.94 -27.60 -9.59
CA ARG A 492 7.62 -28.63 -10.43
C ARG A 492 6.73 -29.14 -11.59
N ILE A 493 7.38 -29.22 -12.77
CA ILE A 493 7.06 -30.01 -14.00
C ILE A 493 6.25 -29.22 -15.04
N ALA A 494 6.55 -29.17 -16.35
CA ALA A 494 7.66 -29.62 -17.21
C ALA A 494 7.56 -28.78 -18.50
N GLY A 495 8.65 -28.38 -19.16
CA GLY A 495 9.37 -29.23 -20.11
C GLY A 495 8.71 -29.12 -21.50
N THR A 496 9.43 -28.75 -22.55
CA THR A 496 10.40 -29.66 -23.15
C THR A 496 11.14 -28.94 -24.30
N ARG A 497 12.48 -29.02 -24.28
CA ARG A 497 13.35 -29.73 -25.26
C ARG A 497 13.65 -28.90 -26.51
N ARG A 498 14.86 -28.88 -27.07
CA ARG A 498 15.90 -29.92 -27.32
C ARG A 498 17.08 -29.16 -28.00
N ALA A 499 18.33 -29.58 -28.13
CA ALA A 499 19.09 -30.80 -27.87
C ALA A 499 20.60 -30.43 -28.01
N ARG A 500 21.50 -30.96 -27.17
CA ARG A 500 22.57 -31.98 -27.49
C ARG A 500 23.81 -31.41 -28.19
N SER A 501 25.06 -31.77 -27.85
CA SER A 501 25.64 -33.01 -27.28
C SER A 501 27.10 -32.71 -26.82
N ALA A 502 27.56 -33.13 -25.62
CA ALA A 502 28.16 -34.44 -25.22
C ALA A 502 29.66 -34.55 -25.59
N SER A 503 30.59 -35.18 -24.87
CA SER A 503 30.71 -35.98 -23.63
C SER A 503 32.23 -36.12 -23.33
N VAL A 504 32.77 -36.44 -22.15
CA VAL A 504 33.02 -37.78 -21.54
C VAL A 504 33.87 -37.50 -20.27
N ARG A 505 33.44 -37.78 -19.02
CA ARG A 505 33.56 -39.01 -18.19
C ARG A 505 34.97 -39.34 -17.63
N ARG A 506 35.18 -39.14 -16.31
CA ARG A 506 35.47 -40.18 -15.29
C ARG A 506 35.99 -39.60 -13.95
N SER A 507 35.28 -39.89 -12.85
CA SER A 507 35.77 -39.98 -11.45
C SER A 507 36.40 -41.38 -11.23
N PRO A 508 37.05 -41.77 -10.09
CA PRO A 508 36.88 -41.29 -8.70
C PRO A 508 38.10 -41.30 -7.73
N ARG A 509 38.03 -40.53 -6.62
CA ARG A 509 38.10 -40.96 -5.19
C ARG A 509 38.47 -39.81 -4.22
N ASN A 510 37.73 -39.79 -3.11
CA ASN A 510 37.86 -39.12 -1.79
C ASN A 510 39.31 -38.97 -1.27
N ALA A 511 39.69 -38.08 -0.35
CA ALA A 511 39.04 -37.08 0.50
C ALA A 511 40.11 -36.13 1.06
N SER A 512 39.64 -35.01 1.62
CA SER A 512 40.24 -34.08 2.59
C SER A 512 41.03 -32.87 2.07
N ASP A 513 40.56 -31.73 2.60
CA ASP A 513 41.28 -30.51 2.93
C ASP A 513 41.21 -29.30 1.97
N LEU A 514 40.46 -28.32 2.48
CA LEU A 514 40.71 -26.87 2.46
C LEU A 514 40.33 -26.08 1.20
N ASP A 515 39.09 -25.58 1.25
CA ASP A 515 38.64 -24.23 0.88
C ASP A 515 39.64 -23.33 0.15
N SER A 516 39.46 -23.23 -1.16
CA SER A 516 39.72 -22.01 -1.94
C SER A 516 39.03 -22.14 -3.29
N GLU A 517 37.71 -21.94 -3.33
CA GLU A 517 37.00 -21.78 -4.60
C GLU A 517 37.47 -20.48 -5.27
N LEU A 518 38.40 -20.62 -6.20
CA LEU A 518 38.68 -19.66 -7.26
C LEU A 518 37.38 -19.32 -7.98
N ILE A 519 36.85 -18.13 -7.72
CA ILE A 519 35.70 -17.56 -8.44
C ILE A 519 36.10 -17.43 -9.91
N THR A 520 35.47 -18.22 -10.79
CA THR A 520 35.69 -18.11 -12.23
C THR A 520 34.98 -16.85 -12.76
N PHE A 521 35.65 -16.16 -13.69
CA PHE A 521 35.33 -14.80 -14.12
C PHE A 521 33.86 -14.56 -14.54
N GLU A 522 33.18 -15.61 -15.02
CA GLU A 522 31.79 -15.58 -15.47
C GLU A 522 30.75 -15.57 -14.33
N THR A 523 31.13 -15.99 -13.12
CA THR A 523 30.22 -16.07 -11.96
C THR A 523 30.16 -14.79 -11.13
N ALA A 524 31.06 -13.84 -11.39
CA ALA A 524 31.12 -12.58 -10.65
C ALA A 524 30.25 -11.48 -11.28
N LEU A 525 29.78 -11.60 -12.52
CA LEU A 525 29.08 -10.51 -13.21
C LEU A 525 27.70 -10.19 -12.56
N PRO A 526 27.44 -8.94 -12.13
CA PRO A 526 26.11 -8.51 -11.70
C PRO A 526 25.07 -8.66 -12.81
N ARG A 527 23.80 -8.92 -12.46
CA ARG A 527 22.70 -8.98 -13.45
C ARG A 527 22.60 -7.65 -14.21
N GLY A 528 22.53 -7.70 -15.54
CA GLY A 528 22.43 -6.53 -16.42
C GLY A 528 23.78 -5.91 -16.83
N MET A 529 24.90 -6.55 -16.49
CA MET A 529 26.24 -6.11 -16.90
C MET A 529 27.00 -7.18 -17.66
N GLN A 530 27.75 -6.75 -18.66
CA GLN A 530 28.61 -7.59 -19.47
C GLN A 530 30.06 -7.11 -19.41
N VAL A 531 30.99 -8.01 -19.73
CA VAL A 531 32.39 -7.64 -19.94
C VAL A 531 32.46 -6.70 -21.14
N ALA A 532 32.92 -5.48 -20.90
CA ALA A 532 33.08 -4.51 -21.98
C ALA A 532 34.16 -5.02 -22.95
N SER A 533 33.84 -4.98 -24.24
CA SER A 533 34.86 -5.07 -25.29
C SER A 533 35.63 -3.74 -25.39
N ALA A 534 36.58 -3.60 -26.32
CA ALA A 534 37.34 -2.36 -26.46
C ALA A 534 36.37 -1.14 -26.51
N PRO A 535 36.64 -0.05 -25.78
CA PRO A 535 35.65 0.97 -25.50
C PRO A 535 35.19 1.67 -26.78
N VAL A 536 33.87 1.74 -26.99
CA VAL A 536 33.24 2.42 -28.14
C VAL A 536 32.75 3.82 -27.73
N GLN A 537 32.78 4.75 -28.70
CA GLN A 537 32.66 6.20 -28.59
C GLN A 537 31.53 6.74 -27.66
N THR A 538 30.41 6.01 -27.50
CA THR A 538 29.21 6.47 -26.77
C THR A 538 29.32 6.42 -25.24
N GLN A 539 30.33 5.74 -24.68
CA GLN A 539 30.57 5.72 -23.23
C GLN A 539 31.45 6.87 -22.74
N LEU A 540 31.95 7.69 -23.67
CA LEU A 540 32.88 8.78 -23.42
C LEU A 540 32.24 10.10 -23.83
N ASP A 541 31.11 10.47 -23.22
CA ASP A 541 30.54 11.80 -23.42
C ASP A 541 31.44 12.87 -22.77
N PHE A 542 32.03 13.72 -23.61
CA PHE A 542 32.89 14.83 -23.20
C PHE A 542 32.10 16.15 -23.20
N LYS A 543 31.88 16.75 -22.01
CA LYS A 543 31.97 18.20 -21.70
C LYS A 543 31.32 18.53 -20.34
N SER A 544 32.09 19.17 -19.45
CA SER A 544 31.58 20.02 -18.37
C SER A 544 31.87 21.48 -18.73
N SER A 545 30.94 22.38 -18.45
CA SER A 545 31.07 23.83 -18.67
C SER A 545 32.07 24.52 -17.72
N SER A 546 32.61 23.81 -16.72
CA SER A 546 33.64 24.33 -15.80
C SER A 546 35.03 23.75 -16.15
N ALA A 547 35.84 24.53 -16.85
CA ALA A 547 37.12 24.14 -17.44
C ALA A 547 38.29 23.94 -16.45
N LYS A 548 38.17 23.09 -15.42
CA LYS A 548 39.33 22.69 -14.60
C LYS A 548 39.53 21.18 -14.42
N GLU A 549 38.50 20.35 -14.54
CA GLU A 549 38.67 18.89 -14.64
C GLU A 549 37.66 18.28 -15.62
N LEU A 550 38.14 17.46 -16.56
CA LEU A 550 37.28 16.59 -17.38
C LEU A 550 36.96 15.36 -16.54
N THR A 551 35.70 15.21 -16.14
CA THR A 551 35.19 14.03 -15.43
C THR A 551 34.23 13.28 -16.36
N GLY A 552 34.55 12.02 -16.67
CA GLY A 552 33.68 11.12 -17.43
C GLY A 552 32.68 10.36 -16.54
N LYS A 553 31.78 9.57 -17.15
CA LYS A 553 30.84 8.68 -16.44
C LYS A 553 31.63 7.72 -15.50
N PRO A 554 31.09 7.40 -14.31
CA PRO A 554 31.73 6.46 -13.41
C PRO A 554 31.76 5.07 -14.07
N ILE A 555 32.91 4.40 -14.00
CA ILE A 555 33.05 3.04 -14.55
C ILE A 555 33.31 2.08 -13.40
N MET A 556 32.59 0.96 -13.43
CA MET A 556 32.73 -0.15 -12.50
C MET A 556 33.79 -1.13 -13.01
N TYR A 557 34.67 -1.56 -12.12
CA TYR A 557 35.66 -2.60 -12.43
C TYR A 557 35.81 -3.56 -11.24
N ASN A 558 36.34 -4.75 -11.52
CA ASN A 558 36.61 -5.79 -10.53
C ASN A 558 38.08 -6.19 -10.57
N ARG A 559 38.70 -6.23 -9.38
CA ARG A 559 39.98 -6.90 -9.17
C ARG A 559 39.72 -8.22 -8.48
N ILE A 560 40.09 -9.31 -9.14
CA ILE A 560 39.95 -10.68 -8.60
C ILE A 560 40.63 -10.74 -7.23
N GLY A 561 39.85 -11.09 -6.19
CA GLY A 561 40.31 -11.20 -4.80
C GLY A 561 40.12 -9.95 -3.92
N ILE A 562 39.71 -8.80 -4.47
CA ILE A 562 39.49 -7.54 -3.70
C ILE A 562 38.05 -7.00 -3.85
N GLY A 563 37.37 -7.25 -4.97
CA GLY A 563 35.95 -6.89 -5.15
C GLY A 563 35.70 -5.68 -6.08
N TRP A 564 34.53 -5.06 -5.94
CA TRP A 564 33.96 -4.09 -6.88
C TRP A 564 34.22 -2.63 -6.49
N TRP A 565 34.64 -1.81 -7.45
CA TRP A 565 34.98 -0.41 -7.19
C TRP A 565 34.57 0.50 -8.37
N ALA A 566 34.34 1.79 -8.07
CA ALA A 566 33.92 2.80 -9.03
C ALA A 566 35.01 3.88 -9.21
N GLY A 567 35.48 4.09 -10.44
CA GLY A 567 36.52 5.07 -10.79
C GLY A 567 36.01 6.21 -11.67
N ARG A 568 36.75 7.32 -11.77
CA ARG A 568 36.45 8.46 -12.67
C ARG A 568 37.59 8.72 -13.64
N ILE A 569 37.26 8.82 -14.92
CA ILE A 569 38.19 9.20 -15.99
C ILE A 569 38.73 10.62 -15.76
N LYS A 570 40.07 10.79 -15.72
CA LYS A 570 40.78 12.08 -15.63
C LYS A 570 41.94 12.14 -16.63
N ARG A 571 42.24 13.33 -17.19
CA ARG A 571 43.47 13.52 -18.00
C ARG A 571 44.71 13.40 -17.11
N PRO A 572 45.81 12.81 -17.61
CA PRO A 572 47.08 12.86 -16.89
C PRO A 572 47.60 14.29 -16.86
N SER A 573 47.93 14.79 -15.67
CA SER A 573 48.65 16.05 -15.53
C SER A 573 50.07 15.87 -16.06
N GLY A 574 50.35 16.33 -17.28
CA GLY A 574 51.73 16.54 -17.73
C GLY A 574 52.01 16.37 -19.20
N ASP A 575 51.32 15.50 -19.94
CA ASP A 575 51.66 15.23 -21.34
C ASP A 575 50.43 15.28 -22.26
N LYS A 576 50.33 16.35 -23.05
CA LYS A 576 49.11 16.71 -23.81
C LYS A 576 48.98 15.97 -25.15
N ASN A 577 50.00 15.20 -25.56
CA ASN A 577 50.12 14.73 -26.95
C ASN A 577 50.03 13.21 -27.15
N LYS A 578 49.92 12.40 -26.09
CA LYS A 578 49.69 10.95 -26.24
C LYS A 578 48.22 10.66 -26.50
N LEU A 579 47.89 10.50 -27.77
CA LEU A 579 46.60 10.00 -28.24
C LEU A 579 46.75 8.58 -28.79
N VAL A 580 45.88 7.67 -28.38
CA VAL A 580 45.78 6.30 -28.90
C VAL A 580 44.68 6.25 -29.96
N LYS A 581 44.91 5.53 -31.06
CA LYS A 581 43.95 5.41 -32.15
C LYS A 581 42.98 4.26 -31.83
N VAL A 582 41.71 4.57 -31.67
CA VAL A 582 40.63 3.60 -31.42
C VAL A 582 39.55 3.86 -32.48
N ASP A 583 39.24 2.84 -33.28
CA ASP A 583 38.27 2.90 -34.39
C ASP A 583 38.44 4.11 -35.33
N GLY A 584 39.70 4.51 -35.58
CA GLY A 584 40.05 5.58 -36.52
C GLY A 584 40.24 6.96 -35.90
N GLU A 585 39.73 7.23 -34.69
CA GLU A 585 39.88 8.52 -33.99
C GLU A 585 40.98 8.48 -32.90
N ARG A 586 41.55 9.66 -32.57
CA ARG A 586 42.70 9.80 -31.65
C ARG A 586 42.24 10.30 -30.26
N LEU A 587 42.31 9.45 -29.23
CA LEU A 587 41.80 9.74 -27.87
C LEU A 587 42.89 9.74 -26.77
N PRO A 588 42.73 10.47 -25.65
CA PRO A 588 43.72 10.53 -24.56
C PRO A 588 43.95 9.18 -23.86
N ALA A 589 45.20 8.86 -23.50
CA ALA A 589 45.63 7.49 -23.21
C ALA A 589 45.43 6.94 -21.76
N ASN A 590 45.03 7.74 -20.76
CA ASN A 590 45.09 7.33 -19.34
C ASN A 590 43.82 7.64 -18.54
N PHE A 591 43.49 6.81 -17.53
CA PHE A 591 42.43 7.01 -16.53
C PHE A 591 42.99 6.87 -15.10
N ILE A 592 42.57 7.73 -14.16
CA ILE A 592 43.00 7.66 -12.75
C ILE A 592 41.87 7.07 -11.92
N VAL A 593 42.19 6.11 -11.06
CA VAL A 593 41.19 5.43 -10.23
C VAL A 593 41.50 5.70 -8.77
N LEU A 594 40.52 6.29 -8.06
CA LEU A 594 40.63 6.64 -6.64
C LEU A 594 39.91 5.56 -5.83
N TYR A 595 40.61 4.92 -4.90
CA TYR A 595 40.02 3.98 -3.94
C TYR A 595 39.79 4.70 -2.61
N THR A 596 38.78 4.29 -1.86
CA THR A 596 38.53 4.76 -0.49
C THR A 596 38.85 3.62 0.48
N ASP A 597 40.13 3.37 0.71
CA ASP A 597 40.59 2.70 1.92
C ASP A 597 41.95 3.29 2.32
N ASP A 598 42.11 3.63 3.60
CA ASP A 598 42.98 4.71 4.11
C ASP A 598 44.50 4.40 4.16
N SER A 599 45.04 3.54 3.29
CA SER A 599 46.47 3.17 3.39
C SER A 599 47.30 3.19 2.12
N GLU A 600 46.73 3.26 0.91
CA GLU A 600 47.54 3.46 -0.31
C GLU A 600 46.89 4.51 -1.23
N GLY A 601 47.69 5.48 -1.67
CA GLY A 601 47.23 6.64 -2.44
C GLY A 601 46.65 6.33 -3.83
N PRO A 602 46.35 7.37 -4.64
CA PRO A 602 45.68 7.20 -5.93
C PRO A 602 46.53 6.39 -6.94
N HIS A 603 45.93 5.38 -7.58
CA HIS A 603 46.59 4.60 -8.64
C HIS A 603 46.15 5.06 -10.04
N CYS A 604 47.12 5.21 -10.95
CA CYS A 604 46.90 5.62 -12.35
C CYS A 604 46.99 4.41 -13.29
N LEU A 605 45.96 4.19 -14.12
CA LEU A 605 45.89 3.07 -15.07
C LEU A 605 45.90 3.59 -16.53
N THR A 606 46.66 2.91 -17.39
CA THR A 606 46.85 3.27 -18.80
C THR A 606 45.97 2.37 -19.69
N LEU A 607 45.17 2.95 -20.59
CA LEU A 607 44.25 2.21 -21.48
C LEU A 607 44.97 1.16 -22.36
N GLY A 608 46.22 1.41 -22.72
CA GLY A 608 47.02 0.53 -23.57
C GLY A 608 47.44 -0.81 -22.96
N LYS A 609 47.09 -1.10 -21.70
CA LYS A 609 47.35 -2.39 -21.02
C LYS A 609 46.08 -3.21 -20.75
N TYR A 610 45.00 -2.95 -21.47
CA TYR A 610 43.84 -3.83 -21.45
C TYR A 610 44.12 -5.08 -22.28
N GLY A 611 44.03 -6.25 -21.66
CA GLY A 611 43.99 -7.54 -22.34
C GLY A 611 45.31 -8.11 -22.89
N GLN A 612 46.44 -7.39 -22.84
CA GLN A 612 47.74 -7.97 -23.24
C GLN A 612 48.88 -7.62 -22.27
N GLY A 613 49.24 -8.62 -21.46
CA GLY A 613 50.61 -8.88 -21.00
C GLY A 613 51.23 -7.95 -19.95
N THR A 614 51.70 -8.57 -18.85
CA THR A 614 52.51 -8.02 -17.75
C THR A 614 51.77 -7.28 -16.62
N LEU A 615 50.85 -8.00 -15.98
CA LEU A 615 50.69 -7.94 -14.53
C LEU A 615 51.11 -9.31 -13.97
N ARG A 616 51.59 -9.35 -12.72
CA ARG A 616 52.13 -10.57 -12.08
C ARG A 616 51.12 -11.72 -12.19
N ASP A 617 51.63 -12.96 -12.30
CA ASP A 617 50.81 -14.15 -12.45
C ASP A 617 49.67 -14.16 -11.42
N GLY A 618 48.43 -14.10 -11.91
CA GLY A 618 47.20 -14.09 -11.12
C GLY A 618 46.36 -12.83 -11.19
N GLU A 619 46.90 -11.68 -11.64
CA GLU A 619 46.14 -10.42 -11.67
C GLU A 619 45.51 -10.11 -13.04
N ARG A 620 44.18 -10.21 -13.13
CA ARG A 620 43.39 -9.79 -14.30
C ARG A 620 42.41 -8.68 -13.90
N TRP A 621 42.32 -7.66 -14.72
CA TRP A 621 41.43 -6.51 -14.56
C TRP A 621 40.45 -6.46 -15.72
N VAL A 622 39.18 -6.17 -15.43
CA VAL A 622 38.13 -6.16 -16.46
C VAL A 622 37.14 -5.03 -16.21
N LEU A 623 36.78 -4.37 -17.31
CA LEU A 623 35.86 -3.25 -17.38
C LEU A 623 34.48 -3.79 -17.72
N LEU A 624 33.44 -3.31 -17.05
CA LEU A 624 32.08 -3.75 -17.31
C LEU A 624 31.22 -2.60 -17.82
N GLU A 625 30.32 -2.92 -18.75
CA GLU A 625 29.29 -2.03 -19.27
C GLU A 625 27.90 -2.64 -19.13
N HIS A 626 26.86 -1.82 -19.21
CA HIS A 626 25.48 -2.31 -19.21
C HIS A 626 25.18 -3.10 -20.48
N SER A 627 24.48 -4.23 -20.33
CA SER A 627 24.03 -5.05 -21.46
C SER A 627 23.04 -4.29 -22.33
N ARG A 628 23.19 -4.39 -23.65
CA ARG A 628 22.43 -3.62 -24.64
C ARG A 628 20.91 -3.78 -24.55
N GLU A 629 20.43 -4.87 -23.97
CA GLU A 629 19.02 -5.18 -23.77
C GLU A 629 18.34 -4.33 -22.68
N GLU A 630 19.10 -3.58 -21.87
CA GLU A 630 18.56 -2.64 -20.86
C GLU A 630 18.68 -1.16 -21.28
N ALA A 631 19.13 -0.86 -22.51
CA ALA A 631 19.34 0.52 -22.99
C ALA A 631 18.36 0.98 -24.09
N GLU A 632 17.47 0.10 -24.57
CA GLU A 632 16.25 0.45 -25.33
C GLU A 632 15.02 0.31 -24.41
#